data_AF-A0A971UUA8-F1
#
_entry.id   AF-A0A971UUA8-F1
#
_cell.length_a   1.000
_cell.length_b   1.000
_cell.length_c   1.000
_cell.angle_alpha   90.00
_cell.angle_beta   90.00
_cell.angle_gamma   90.00
#
_symmetry.space_group_name_H-M   'P 1'
#
loop_
_entity.id
_entity.type
_entity.pdbx_description
1 polymer ?
#
loop_
_entity_poly.entity_id
_entity_poly.type
_entity_poly.pdbx_seq_one_letter_code
_entity_poly.pdbx_strand_id
1 'polypeptide(L)'
;MYFLERFSEFLWGLPLIVTIIFSGIFFSLGAKLFQFRYFGHIMKETFGKLFDKKRREVDKGEGVVSPLEAVSIAIGGAVGTGNIGRIIVAISVFLFALSTSGGWYAYFEILIRHLLGDRTRAKEIAFKLFKLIYPIPGFLLVLVAVLKEMPSARVWLLGDIASGVPTFINVIAILILSRRFFELLKDYKARYMGVGVEKADFKVFYEDGVKESLK
;
A
#
# COMPACT_ATOMS: atom_id res chain seq x y z
N MET A 1 -10.23 -27.31 8.48
CA MET A 1 -10.82 -26.34 7.53
C MET A 1 -11.81 -25.43 8.24
N TYR A 2 -12.95 -25.94 8.73
CA TYR A 2 -13.99 -25.11 9.37
C TYR A 2 -13.51 -24.15 10.47
N PHE A 3 -12.65 -24.60 11.40
CA PHE A 3 -12.09 -23.73 12.43
C PHE A 3 -11.24 -22.58 11.84
N LEU A 4 -10.41 -22.88 10.84
CA LEU A 4 -9.54 -21.89 10.20
C LEU A 4 -10.36 -20.85 9.43
N GLU A 5 -11.39 -21.29 8.71
CA GLU A 5 -12.32 -20.42 7.98
C GLU A 5 -13.04 -19.47 8.95
N ARG A 6 -13.62 -20.01 10.03
CA ARG A 6 -14.29 -19.19 11.06
C ARG A 6 -13.33 -18.24 11.78
N PHE A 7 -12.09 -18.65 11.99
CA PHE A 7 -11.07 -17.79 12.57
C PHE A 7 -10.68 -16.65 11.61
N SER A 8 -10.52 -16.95 10.31
CA SER A 8 -10.29 -15.93 9.28
C SER A 8 -11.45 -14.94 9.21
N GLU A 9 -12.69 -15.43 9.15
CA GLU A 9 -13.90 -14.59 9.16
C GLU A 9 -13.99 -13.72 10.42
N PHE A 10 -13.58 -14.24 11.57
CA PHE A 10 -13.50 -13.45 12.80
C PHE A 10 -12.44 -12.35 12.71
N LEU A 11 -11.23 -12.67 12.24
CA LEU A 11 -10.15 -11.70 12.10
C LEU A 11 -10.53 -10.57 11.15
N TRP A 12 -11.13 -10.89 10.00
CA TRP A 12 -11.48 -9.91 8.96
C TRP A 12 -12.89 -9.33 9.11
N GLY A 13 -13.66 -9.81 10.08
CA GLY A 13 -15.02 -9.38 10.35
C GLY A 13 -15.10 -8.12 11.22
N LEU A 14 -16.14 -8.07 12.04
CA LEU A 14 -16.45 -6.93 12.91
C LEU A 14 -15.27 -6.43 13.77
N PRO A 15 -14.42 -7.28 14.38
CA PRO A 15 -13.29 -6.81 15.19
C PRO A 15 -12.34 -5.87 14.44
N LEU A 16 -11.95 -6.22 13.20
CA LEU A 16 -11.05 -5.40 12.40
C LEU A 16 -11.71 -4.09 11.99
N ILE A 17 -12.97 -4.17 11.54
CA ILE A 17 -13.75 -2.99 11.12
C ILE A 17 -13.84 -1.98 12.26
N VAL A 18 -14.23 -2.43 13.46
CA VAL A 18 -14.34 -1.58 14.64
C VAL A 18 -12.99 -0.95 14.98
N THR A 19 -11.91 -1.72 14.95
CA THR A 19 -10.56 -1.23 15.30
C THR A 19 -10.06 -0.18 14.30
N ILE A 20 -10.24 -0.41 12.99
CA ILE A 20 -9.84 0.53 11.94
C ILE A 20 -10.66 1.81 12.04
N ILE A 21 -11.99 1.72 12.12
CA ILE A 21 -12.86 2.90 12.24
C ILE A 21 -12.52 3.71 13.49
N PHE A 22 -12.37 3.04 14.64
CA PHE A 22 -11.99 3.70 15.88
C PHE A 22 -10.65 4.44 15.73
N SER A 23 -9.63 3.79 15.19
CA SER A 23 -8.32 4.41 14.97
C SER A 23 -8.41 5.60 14.01
N GLY A 24 -9.17 5.48 12.92
CA GLY A 24 -9.38 6.54 11.94
C GLY A 24 -10.05 7.77 12.54
N ILE A 25 -11.10 7.58 13.34
CA ILE A 25 -11.78 8.66 14.07
C ILE A 25 -10.82 9.30 15.09
N PHE A 26 -10.12 8.48 15.88
CA PHE A 26 -9.17 8.93 16.90
C PHE A 26 -8.09 9.85 16.29
N PHE A 27 -7.45 9.42 15.20
CA PHE A 27 -6.44 10.24 14.51
C PHE A 27 -7.04 11.46 13.83
N SER A 28 -8.24 11.33 13.24
CA SER A 28 -8.92 12.44 12.58
C SER A 28 -9.24 13.57 13.56
N LEU A 29 -9.82 13.24 14.73
CA LEU A 29 -10.13 14.23 15.75
C LEU A 29 -8.87 14.80 16.39
N GLY A 30 -7.88 13.96 16.71
CA GLY A 30 -6.60 14.42 17.27
C GLY A 30 -5.82 15.34 16.31
N ALA A 31 -5.95 15.12 15.00
CA ALA A 31 -5.34 15.97 13.97
C ALA A 31 -6.14 17.27 13.70
N LYS A 32 -7.29 17.46 14.38
CA LYS A 32 -8.27 18.52 14.15
C LYS A 32 -8.84 18.50 12.73
N LEU A 33 -9.25 17.30 12.29
CA LEU A 33 -9.83 17.02 10.98
C LEU A 33 -8.94 17.53 9.83
N PHE A 34 -7.63 17.27 9.95
CA PHE A 34 -6.62 17.79 9.03
C PHE A 34 -6.92 17.48 7.56
N GLN A 35 -7.33 16.25 7.27
CA GLN A 35 -7.65 15.81 5.92
C GLN A 35 -8.79 16.61 5.27
N PHE A 36 -9.75 17.10 6.06
CA PHE A 36 -10.87 17.92 5.57
C PHE A 36 -10.48 19.39 5.51
N ARG A 37 -9.82 19.91 6.55
CA ARG A 37 -9.43 21.33 6.65
C ARG A 37 -8.42 21.73 5.58
N TYR A 38 -7.50 20.84 5.21
CA TYR A 38 -6.44 21.11 4.25
C TYR A 38 -6.62 20.36 2.93
N PHE A 39 -7.80 19.80 2.67
CA PHE A 39 -8.09 19.04 1.46
C PHE A 39 -7.71 19.81 0.17
N GLY A 40 -8.11 21.08 0.07
CA GLY A 40 -7.81 21.90 -1.11
C GLY A 40 -6.30 22.12 -1.33
N HIS A 41 -5.55 22.30 -0.25
CA HIS A 41 -4.09 22.39 -0.32
C HIS A 41 -3.47 21.06 -0.77
N ILE A 42 -3.91 19.94 -0.18
CA ILE A 42 -3.45 18.59 -0.55
C ILE A 42 -3.71 18.32 -2.03
N MET A 43 -4.90 18.64 -2.54
CA MET A 43 -5.25 18.44 -3.96
C MET A 43 -4.41 19.32 -4.89
N LYS A 44 -4.17 20.58 -4.53
CA LYS A 44 -3.32 21.48 -5.31
C LYS A 44 -1.86 21.01 -5.35
N GLU A 45 -1.34 20.55 -4.22
CA GLU A 45 0.05 20.06 -4.13
C GLU A 45 0.23 18.69 -4.76
N THR A 46 -0.78 17.82 -4.66
CA THR A 46 -0.74 16.47 -5.26
C THR A 46 -1.01 16.57 -6.76
N PHE A 47 -2.24 16.94 -7.15
CA PHE A 47 -2.62 16.97 -8.56
C PHE A 47 -2.10 18.20 -9.28
N GLY A 48 -2.15 19.38 -8.66
CA GLY A 48 -1.69 20.61 -9.31
C GLY A 48 -0.21 20.58 -9.70
N LYS A 49 0.66 19.96 -8.89
CA LYS A 49 2.08 19.76 -9.26
C LYS A 49 2.31 18.63 -10.25
N LEU A 50 1.50 17.58 -10.21
CA LEU A 50 1.49 16.50 -11.22
C LEU A 50 1.08 17.01 -12.62
N PHE A 51 0.30 18.09 -12.69
CA PHE A 51 -0.12 18.75 -13.92
C PHE A 51 0.65 20.03 -14.26
N ASP A 52 1.61 20.44 -13.41
CA ASP A 52 2.39 21.66 -13.61
C ASP A 52 3.36 21.51 -14.79
N LYS A 53 3.40 22.55 -15.62
CA LYS A 53 3.75 22.48 -17.04
C LYS A 53 5.23 22.20 -17.34
N LYS A 54 6.10 22.13 -16.32
CA LYS A 54 7.56 21.97 -16.44
C LYS A 54 8.06 20.54 -16.73
N ARG A 55 7.16 19.56 -16.91
CA ARG A 55 7.50 18.17 -17.30
C ARG A 55 6.75 17.64 -18.54
N ARG A 56 6.18 18.53 -19.36
CA ARG A 56 5.35 18.17 -20.53
C ARG A 56 5.85 18.79 -21.84
N GLU A 57 7.13 18.60 -22.14
CA GLU A 57 7.69 18.85 -23.48
C GLU A 57 8.28 17.57 -24.07
N VAL A 58 7.50 16.48 -24.11
CA VAL A 58 7.64 15.41 -25.11
C VAL A 58 6.23 14.85 -25.34
N ASP A 59 5.86 14.69 -26.61
CA ASP A 59 4.58 14.17 -27.14
C ASP A 59 3.34 15.06 -27.06
N LYS A 60 3.33 16.08 -27.93
CA LYS A 60 2.10 16.46 -28.65
C LYS A 60 2.14 15.82 -30.04
N GLY A 61 1.57 14.61 -30.14
CA GLY A 61 1.19 13.96 -31.38
C GLY A 61 -0.33 13.90 -31.50
N GLU A 62 -0.80 14.45 -32.62
CA GLU A 62 -2.12 14.60 -33.23
C GLU A 62 -3.32 13.73 -32.76
N GLY A 63 -4.49 14.38 -32.66
CA GLY A 63 -5.82 13.75 -32.78
C GLY A 63 -6.63 13.66 -31.49
N VAL A 64 -7.23 14.77 -31.03
CA VAL A 64 -8.20 14.73 -29.91
C VAL A 64 -9.56 14.31 -30.47
N VAL A 65 -9.97 13.09 -30.16
CA VAL A 65 -11.34 12.62 -30.36
C VAL A 65 -12.27 13.51 -29.52
N SER A 66 -13.36 14.02 -30.10
CA SER A 66 -14.32 14.88 -29.37
C SER A 66 -14.84 14.16 -28.11
N PRO A 67 -15.12 14.84 -26.98
CA PRO A 67 -15.64 14.18 -25.78
C PRO A 67 -16.87 13.29 -26.05
N LEU A 68 -17.75 13.68 -26.97
CA LEU A 68 -18.90 12.87 -27.40
C LEU A 68 -18.48 11.65 -28.22
N GLU A 69 -17.42 11.79 -28.99
CA GLU A 69 -16.86 10.76 -29.86
C GLU A 69 -16.02 9.77 -29.04
N ALA A 70 -15.29 10.22 -28.03
CA ALA A 70 -14.63 9.40 -27.02
C ALA A 70 -15.64 8.64 -26.14
N VAL A 71 -16.74 9.29 -25.74
CA VAL A 71 -17.87 8.66 -25.04
C VAL A 71 -18.57 7.66 -25.96
N SER A 72 -18.74 7.95 -27.24
CA SER A 72 -19.35 7.03 -28.21
C SER A 72 -18.46 5.83 -28.52
N ILE A 73 -17.14 6.00 -28.57
CA ILE A 73 -16.16 4.90 -28.65
C ILE A 73 -16.21 4.05 -27.38
N ALA A 74 -16.31 4.68 -26.20
CA ALA A 74 -16.42 3.98 -24.92
C ALA A 74 -17.74 3.18 -24.80
N ILE A 75 -18.87 3.75 -25.23
CA ILE A 75 -20.19 3.11 -25.23
C ILE A 75 -20.26 2.02 -26.31
N GLY A 76 -19.78 2.29 -27.52
CA GLY A 76 -19.69 1.30 -28.62
C GLY A 76 -18.77 0.13 -28.27
N GLY A 77 -17.67 0.41 -27.55
CA GLY A 77 -16.82 -0.60 -26.92
C GLY A 77 -17.59 -1.42 -25.88
N ALA A 78 -18.30 -0.80 -24.95
CA ALA A 78 -19.04 -1.49 -23.90
C ALA A 78 -20.18 -2.40 -24.43
N VAL A 79 -20.82 -2.02 -25.54
CA VAL A 79 -21.96 -2.75 -26.11
C VAL A 79 -21.52 -3.93 -27.02
N GLY A 80 -20.25 -3.98 -27.46
CA GLY A 80 -19.77 -4.96 -28.45
C GLY A 80 -18.59 -5.87 -28.06
N THR A 81 -18.01 -5.79 -26.86
CA THR A 81 -16.67 -6.34 -26.61
C THR A 81 -16.58 -7.51 -25.61
N GLY A 82 -17.30 -8.60 -25.87
CA GLY A 82 -17.09 -9.84 -25.11
C GLY A 82 -15.62 -10.31 -25.08
N ASN A 83 -14.89 -10.18 -26.19
CA ASN A 83 -13.48 -10.60 -26.27
C ASN A 83 -12.46 -9.51 -25.89
N ILE A 84 -12.66 -8.26 -26.32
CA ILE A 84 -11.72 -7.17 -25.97
C ILE A 84 -11.81 -6.84 -24.48
N GLY A 85 -13.01 -6.85 -23.89
CA GLY A 85 -13.19 -6.69 -22.44
C GLY A 85 -12.47 -7.80 -21.65
N ARG A 86 -12.53 -9.06 -22.11
CA ARG A 86 -11.77 -10.17 -21.49
C ARG A 86 -10.25 -9.94 -21.56
N ILE A 87 -9.73 -9.45 -22.69
CA ILE A 87 -8.30 -9.15 -22.84
C ILE A 87 -7.89 -8.02 -21.90
N ILE A 88 -8.67 -6.95 -21.81
CA ILE A 88 -8.40 -5.82 -20.91
C ILE A 88 -8.38 -6.28 -19.45
N VAL A 89 -9.38 -7.06 -19.03
CA VAL A 89 -9.44 -7.61 -17.67
C VAL A 89 -8.24 -8.52 -17.39
N ALA A 90 -7.88 -9.40 -18.34
CA ALA A 90 -6.73 -10.29 -18.17
C ALA A 90 -5.42 -9.50 -17.99
N ILE A 91 -5.17 -8.50 -18.83
CA ILE A 91 -3.99 -7.62 -18.71
C ILE A 91 -4.02 -6.86 -17.38
N SER A 92 -5.18 -6.31 -16.99
CA SER A 92 -5.32 -5.55 -15.75
C SER A 92 -5.04 -6.41 -14.51
N VAL A 93 -5.59 -7.63 -14.46
CA VAL A 93 -5.35 -8.58 -13.38
C VAL A 93 -3.89 -9.03 -13.36
N PHE A 94 -3.27 -9.25 -14.52
CA PHE A 94 -1.85 -9.60 -14.61
C PHE A 94 -0.95 -8.47 -14.05
N LEU A 95 -1.16 -7.23 -14.47
CA LEU A 95 -0.40 -6.08 -13.98
C LEU A 95 -0.64 -5.84 -12.47
N PHE A 96 -1.87 -6.02 -12.00
CA PHE A 96 -2.20 -5.94 -10.59
C PHE A 96 -1.50 -7.04 -9.77
N ALA A 97 -1.45 -8.27 -10.28
CA ALA A 97 -0.74 -9.37 -9.63
C ALA A 97 0.76 -9.11 -9.56
N LEU A 98 1.36 -8.54 -10.62
CA LEU A 98 2.78 -8.16 -10.63
C LEU A 98 3.11 -7.09 -9.59
N SER A 99 2.33 -5.99 -9.54
CA SER A 99 2.58 -4.91 -8.58
C SER A 99 2.37 -5.36 -7.14
N THR A 100 1.35 -6.18 -6.90
CA THR A 100 1.06 -6.75 -5.57
C THR A 100 2.17 -7.70 -5.13
N SER A 101 2.58 -8.62 -6.00
CA SER A 101 3.66 -9.57 -5.70
C SER A 101 5.00 -8.87 -5.46
N GLY A 102 5.30 -7.81 -6.22
CA GLY A 102 6.48 -6.98 -6.01
C GLY A 102 6.46 -6.23 -4.67
N GLY A 103 5.30 -5.72 -4.25
CA GLY A 103 5.11 -5.09 -2.95
C GLY A 103 5.35 -6.05 -1.78
N TRP A 104 4.74 -7.23 -1.82
CA TRP A 104 4.96 -8.29 -0.84
C TRP A 104 6.42 -8.75 -0.81
N TYR A 105 7.06 -8.88 -1.97
CA TYR A 105 8.48 -9.24 -2.07
C TYR A 105 9.37 -8.20 -1.36
N ALA A 106 9.16 -6.90 -1.61
CA ALA A 106 9.90 -5.83 -0.95
C ALA A 106 9.68 -5.82 0.57
N TYR A 107 8.44 -6.07 1.01
CA TYR A 107 8.10 -6.20 2.42
C TYR A 107 8.86 -7.35 3.09
N PHE A 108 8.82 -8.56 2.53
CA PHE A 108 9.58 -9.70 3.06
C PHE A 108 11.09 -9.47 3.01
N GLU A 109 11.58 -8.81 1.96
CA GLU A 109 13.00 -8.45 1.87
C GLU A 109 13.43 -7.61 3.07
N ILE A 110 12.64 -6.60 3.44
CA ILE A 110 12.91 -5.75 4.62
C ILE A 110 12.87 -6.58 5.90
N LEU A 111 11.88 -7.46 6.07
CA LEU A 111 11.79 -8.32 7.26
C LEU A 111 13.01 -9.23 7.40
N ILE A 112 13.43 -9.88 6.31
CA ILE A 112 14.62 -10.73 6.30
C ILE A 112 15.87 -9.89 6.59
N ARG A 113 15.96 -8.67 6.02
CA ARG A 113 17.09 -7.76 6.28
C ARG A 113 17.20 -7.39 7.74
N HIS A 114 16.06 -7.14 8.40
CA HIS A 114 15.98 -6.78 9.81
C HIS A 114 16.24 -7.97 10.73
N LEU A 115 15.65 -9.14 10.44
CA LEU A 115 15.80 -10.35 11.23
C LEU A 115 17.24 -10.89 11.24
N LEU A 116 17.93 -10.80 10.09
CA LEU A 116 19.27 -11.38 9.92
C LEU A 116 20.43 -10.46 10.30
N GLY A 117 20.19 -9.23 10.80
CA GLY A 117 21.25 -8.31 11.24
C GLY A 117 22.30 -7.96 10.18
N ASP A 118 23.47 -7.42 10.58
CA ASP A 118 24.51 -6.97 9.65
C ASP A 118 25.51 -8.05 9.20
N ARG A 119 25.65 -8.13 7.86
CA ARG A 119 26.68 -8.77 7.00
C ARG A 119 27.25 -10.14 7.44
N THR A 120 26.69 -11.21 6.88
CA THR A 120 27.37 -12.51 6.76
C THR A 120 27.09 -13.12 5.38
N ARG A 121 28.03 -13.90 4.82
CA ARG A 121 27.89 -14.64 3.55
C ARG A 121 26.62 -15.52 3.50
N ALA A 122 26.17 -16.01 4.67
CA ALA A 122 24.91 -16.73 4.84
C ALA A 122 23.67 -15.89 4.46
N LYS A 123 23.66 -14.57 4.72
CA LYS A 123 22.57 -13.65 4.38
C LYS A 123 22.39 -13.53 2.87
N GLU A 124 23.49 -13.41 2.12
CA GLU A 124 23.42 -13.34 0.65
C GLU A 124 22.86 -14.61 0.03
N ILE A 125 23.25 -15.77 0.58
CA ILE A 125 22.73 -17.08 0.16
C ILE A 125 21.23 -17.15 0.48
N ALA A 126 20.83 -16.78 1.70
CA ALA A 126 19.43 -16.75 2.11
C ALA A 126 18.59 -15.84 1.20
N PHE A 127 19.10 -14.67 0.80
CA PHE A 127 18.40 -13.79 -0.15
C PHE A 127 18.28 -14.37 -1.54
N LYS A 128 19.35 -14.97 -2.08
CA LYS A 128 19.30 -15.62 -3.40
C LYS A 128 18.29 -16.77 -3.41
N LEU A 129 18.29 -17.58 -2.34
CA LEU A 129 17.32 -18.65 -2.16
C LEU A 129 15.89 -18.08 -2.03
N PHE A 130 15.68 -17.04 -1.22
CA PHE A 130 14.36 -16.41 -1.08
C PHE A 130 13.84 -15.90 -2.42
N LYS A 131 14.65 -15.19 -3.22
CA LYS A 131 14.26 -14.72 -4.55
C LYS A 131 13.82 -15.84 -5.48
N LEU A 132 14.52 -16.99 -5.44
CA LEU A 132 14.19 -18.15 -6.26
C LEU A 132 12.92 -18.85 -5.77
N ILE A 133 12.76 -18.98 -4.45
CA ILE A 133 11.67 -19.75 -3.83
C ILE A 133 10.38 -18.93 -3.77
N TYR A 134 10.45 -17.61 -3.60
CA TYR A 134 9.29 -16.72 -3.40
C TYR A 134 8.10 -16.93 -4.35
N PRO A 135 8.27 -17.04 -5.68
CA PRO A 135 7.12 -17.25 -6.59
C PRO A 135 6.55 -18.68 -6.53
N ILE A 136 7.30 -19.66 -6.04
CA ILE A 136 6.95 -21.08 -6.13
C ILE A 136 5.70 -21.42 -5.30
N PRO A 137 5.59 -21.09 -4.00
CA PRO A 137 4.41 -21.43 -3.21
C PRO A 137 3.11 -20.85 -3.79
N GLY A 138 3.13 -19.59 -4.22
CA GLY A 138 1.96 -18.93 -4.80
C GLY A 138 1.54 -19.57 -6.12
N PHE A 139 2.49 -19.86 -7.00
CA PHE A 139 2.23 -20.55 -8.27
C PHE A 139 1.69 -21.97 -8.05
N LEU A 140 2.30 -22.75 -7.14
CA LEU A 140 1.84 -24.09 -6.80
C LEU A 140 0.42 -24.07 -6.20
N LEU A 141 0.13 -23.11 -5.33
CA LEU A 141 -1.20 -22.96 -4.74
C LEU A 141 -2.26 -22.68 -5.82
N VAL A 142 -1.97 -21.80 -6.78
CA VAL A 142 -2.87 -21.51 -7.91
C VAL A 142 -3.05 -22.74 -8.80
N LEU A 143 -1.97 -23.46 -9.13
CA LEU A 143 -2.07 -24.70 -9.91
C LEU A 143 -2.96 -25.72 -9.21
N VAL A 144 -2.74 -25.97 -7.91
CA VAL A 144 -3.56 -26.89 -7.13
C VAL A 144 -5.01 -26.43 -7.06
N ALA A 145 -5.25 -25.13 -6.89
CA ALA A 145 -6.60 -24.57 -6.82
C ALA A 145 -7.37 -24.78 -8.12
N VAL A 146 -6.74 -24.56 -9.28
CA VAL A 146 -7.35 -24.78 -10.59
C VAL A 146 -7.58 -26.27 -10.85
N LEU A 147 -6.57 -27.11 -10.62
CA LEU A 147 -6.66 -28.55 -10.88
C LEU A 147 -7.67 -29.28 -9.98
N LYS A 148 -7.91 -28.76 -8.76
CA LYS A 148 -8.84 -29.35 -7.79
C LYS A 148 -10.15 -28.57 -7.66
N GLU A 149 -10.41 -27.62 -8.57
CA GLU A 149 -11.60 -26.76 -8.56
C GLU A 149 -11.90 -26.17 -7.17
N MET A 150 -10.84 -25.70 -6.50
CA MET A 150 -10.96 -25.19 -5.14
C MET A 150 -11.75 -23.87 -5.12
N PRO A 151 -12.74 -23.74 -4.22
CA PRO A 151 -13.37 -22.46 -3.91
C PRO A 151 -12.31 -21.41 -3.58
N SER A 152 -12.48 -20.21 -4.12
CA SER A 152 -11.58 -19.09 -3.91
C SER A 152 -11.31 -18.84 -2.42
N ALA A 153 -12.34 -18.89 -1.56
CA ALA A 153 -12.21 -18.71 -0.12
C ALA A 153 -11.14 -19.63 0.51
N ARG A 154 -11.01 -20.88 0.05
CA ARG A 154 -9.99 -21.81 0.55
C ARG A 154 -8.58 -21.47 0.09
N VAL A 155 -8.45 -20.86 -1.09
CA VAL A 155 -7.16 -20.39 -1.63
C VAL A 155 -6.65 -19.19 -0.82
N TRP A 156 -7.56 -18.28 -0.47
CA TRP A 156 -7.24 -17.06 0.27
C TRP A 156 -7.00 -17.30 1.77
N LEU A 157 -7.56 -18.37 2.33
CA LEU A 157 -7.53 -18.67 3.76
C LEU A 157 -6.15 -18.56 4.41
N LEU A 158 -5.10 -19.07 3.76
CA LEU A 158 -3.74 -18.99 4.31
C LEU A 158 -3.23 -17.55 4.32
N GLY A 159 -3.49 -16.78 3.26
CA GLY A 159 -3.12 -15.37 3.16
C GLY A 159 -3.86 -14.52 4.19
N ASP A 160 -5.14 -14.77 4.38
CA ASP A 160 -5.99 -14.06 5.33
C ASP A 160 -5.49 -14.23 6.77
N ILE A 161 -5.15 -15.47 7.18
CA ILE A 161 -4.64 -15.74 8.53
C ILE A 161 -3.23 -15.14 8.70
N ALA A 162 -2.36 -15.30 7.70
CA ALA A 162 -0.99 -14.82 7.76
C ALA A 162 -0.89 -13.28 7.85
N SER A 163 -1.84 -12.55 7.25
CA SER A 163 -1.85 -11.08 7.23
C SER A 163 -2.78 -10.45 8.26
N GLY A 164 -3.83 -11.16 8.69
CA GLY A 164 -4.79 -10.67 9.67
C GLY A 164 -4.15 -10.35 11.03
N VAL A 165 -3.39 -11.30 11.59
CA VAL A 165 -2.75 -11.11 12.92
C VAL A 165 -1.77 -9.93 12.94
N PRO A 166 -0.81 -9.81 11.99
CA PRO A 166 0.06 -8.63 11.91
C PRO A 166 -0.70 -7.31 11.78
N THR A 167 -1.86 -7.31 11.11
CA THR A 167 -2.66 -6.10 10.93
C THR A 167 -3.15 -5.56 12.28
N PHE A 168 -3.67 -6.41 13.16
CA PHE A 168 -4.06 -5.99 14.51
C PHE A 168 -2.88 -5.46 15.31
N ILE A 169 -1.74 -6.15 15.26
CA ILE A 169 -0.51 -5.71 15.94
C ILE A 169 -0.10 -4.32 15.44
N ASN A 170 -0.14 -4.09 14.12
CA ASN A 170 0.20 -2.81 13.52
C ASN A 170 -0.74 -1.69 13.95
N VAL A 171 -2.05 -1.92 13.97
CA VAL A 171 -3.03 -0.91 14.42
C VAL A 171 -2.82 -0.56 15.89
N ILE A 172 -2.62 -1.57 16.75
CA ILE A 172 -2.33 -1.34 18.18
C ILE A 172 -1.02 -0.55 18.33
N ALA A 173 0.03 -0.93 17.60
CA ALA A 173 1.31 -0.23 17.64
C ALA A 173 1.17 1.24 17.24
N ILE A 174 0.42 1.54 16.17
CA ILE A 174 0.16 2.92 15.74
C ILE A 174 -0.63 3.69 16.81
N LEU A 175 -1.61 3.07 17.47
CA LEU A 175 -2.36 3.70 18.56
C LEU A 175 -1.45 4.02 19.76
N ILE A 176 -0.54 3.12 20.12
CA ILE A 176 0.48 3.37 21.17
C ILE A 176 1.41 4.51 20.76
N LEU A 177 1.85 4.54 19.50
CA LEU A 177 2.73 5.57 18.94
C LEU A 177 2.01 6.88 18.57
N SER A 178 0.71 6.99 18.85
CA SER A 178 -0.10 8.15 18.47
C SER A 178 0.43 9.47 18.99
N ARG A 179 0.98 9.50 20.20
CA ARG A 179 1.63 10.69 20.78
C ARG A 179 2.74 11.21 19.87
N ARG A 180 3.62 10.30 19.42
CA ARG A 180 4.73 10.63 18.54
C ARG A 180 4.24 11.11 17.17
N PHE A 181 3.20 10.48 16.64
CA PHE A 181 2.54 10.95 15.41
C PHE A 181 2.06 12.39 15.53
N PHE A 182 1.36 12.77 16.61
CA PHE A 182 0.87 14.13 16.77
C PHE A 182 1.98 15.16 17.01
N GLU A 183 3.09 14.78 17.65
CA GLU A 183 4.29 15.61 17.73
C GLU A 183 4.88 15.88 16.35
N LEU A 184 5.08 14.83 15.56
CA LEU A 184 5.57 14.94 14.18
C LEU A 184 4.63 15.78 13.31
N LEU A 185 3.32 15.61 13.45
CA LEU A 185 2.33 16.39 12.72
C LEU A 185 2.38 17.89 13.09
N LYS A 186 2.62 18.21 14.37
CA LYS A 186 2.78 19.61 14.81
C LYS A 186 4.05 20.23 14.25
N ASP A 187 5.16 19.49 14.28
CA ASP A 187 6.44 19.94 13.72
C ASP A 187 6.33 20.16 12.19
N TYR A 188 5.72 19.22 11.48
CA TYR A 188 5.45 19.36 10.04
C TYR A 188 4.63 20.62 9.72
N LYS A 189 3.57 20.90 10.49
CA LYS A 189 2.74 22.10 10.34
C LYS A 189 3.53 23.39 10.60
N ALA A 190 4.43 23.38 11.57
CA ALA A 190 5.29 24.53 11.86
C ALA A 190 6.27 24.80 10.71
N ARG A 191 6.99 23.77 10.25
CA ARG A 191 8.04 23.91 9.22
C ARG A 191 7.50 24.21 7.82
N TYR A 192 6.44 23.51 7.41
CA TYR A 192 5.99 23.53 6.01
C TYR A 192 4.69 24.28 5.77
N MET A 193 3.90 24.52 6.81
CA MET A 193 2.61 25.21 6.69
C MET A 193 2.59 26.55 7.44
N GLY A 194 3.67 26.93 8.14
CA GLY A 194 3.74 28.15 8.93
C GLY A 194 2.77 28.20 10.11
N VAL A 195 2.27 27.04 10.58
CA VAL A 195 1.31 26.94 11.68
C VAL A 195 1.99 26.37 12.92
N GLY A 196 2.33 27.23 13.89
CA GLY A 196 2.95 26.86 15.16
C GLY A 196 4.36 27.44 15.32
N VAL A 197 5.11 26.89 16.27
CA VAL A 197 6.52 27.27 16.54
C VAL A 197 7.43 26.13 16.11
N GLU A 198 8.41 26.43 15.26
CA GLU A 198 9.40 25.46 14.79
C GLU A 198 10.35 25.06 15.93
N LYS A 199 10.56 23.75 16.09
CA LYS A 199 11.57 23.22 17.01
C LYS A 199 12.82 22.88 16.21
N ALA A 200 13.84 23.74 16.28
CA ALA A 200 15.09 23.60 15.53
C ALA A 200 15.80 22.25 15.76
N ASP A 201 15.71 21.68 16.97
CA ASP A 201 16.38 20.43 17.36
C ASP A 201 15.47 19.18 17.34
N PHE A 202 14.30 19.27 16.67
CA PHE A 202 13.42 18.10 16.59
C PHE A 202 13.92 17.12 15.52
N LYS A 203 14.50 16.00 15.97
CA LYS A 203 14.97 14.91 15.11
C LYS A 203 13.79 14.09 14.59
N VAL A 204 13.59 14.14 13.27
CA VAL A 204 12.50 13.46 12.56
C VAL A 204 12.88 12.00 12.29
N PHE A 205 14.13 11.75 11.91
CA PHE A 205 14.61 10.40 11.61
C PHE A 205 15.63 9.92 12.64
N TYR A 206 15.61 8.61 12.89
CA TYR A 206 16.59 7.94 13.76
C TYR A 206 18.04 8.17 13.29
N GLU A 207 18.24 8.21 11.97
CA GLU A 207 19.55 8.40 11.33
C GLU A 207 20.18 9.77 11.59
N ASP A 208 19.36 10.78 11.91
CA ASP A 208 19.84 12.13 12.19
C ASP A 208 20.62 12.18 13.51
N GLY A 209 20.31 11.29 14.46
CA GLY A 209 21.08 11.14 15.71
C GLY A 209 22.42 10.45 15.52
N VAL A 210 22.49 9.47 14.59
CA VAL A 210 23.70 8.64 14.37
C VAL A 210 24.77 9.41 13.61
N LYS A 211 24.39 10.25 12.64
CA LYS A 211 25.33 11.10 11.88
C LYS A 211 26.02 12.16 12.73
N GLU A 212 25.40 12.57 13.82
CA GLU A 212 25.93 13.60 14.72
C GLU A 212 26.92 13.02 15.75
N SER A 213 26.73 11.77 16.17
CA SER A 213 27.69 11.04 17.03
C SER A 213 28.96 10.56 16.29
N LEU A 214 28.98 10.66 14.96
CA LEU A 214 30.11 10.27 14.10
C LEU A 214 30.92 11.49 13.62
N LYS A 215 30.55 12.70 14.03
CA LYS A 215 31.32 13.94 13.84
C LYS A 215 32.05 14.28 15.13
#